data_AF-A0A8T3Y4F7-F1
#
_entry.id   AF-A0A8T3Y4F7-F1
#
_cell.length_a   1.000
_cell.length_b   1.000
_cell.length_c   1.000
_cell.angle_alpha   90.00
_cell.angle_beta   90.00
_cell.angle_gamma   90.00
#
_symmetry.space_group_name_H-M   'P 1'
#
loop_
_entity.id
_entity.type
_entity.pdbx_description
1 polymer ?
#
loop_
_entity_poly.entity_id
_entity_poly.type
_entity_poly.pdbx_seq_one_letter_code
_entity_poly.pdbx_strand_id
1 'polypeptide(L)'
;MVELVFSPNWFYGKDIGIDAVSIITLLIITAFSYKLYKVSKEQKSALFTIGFLSLAVSFTFKIFTNFELYYSTFETQNQGLITFSHSIVKASNIPFFIGFIGYRALTFLGLYLLYLVYYGDRTDRLSIALQAYFLFVALYFTQFSYYVFFMTNAIFLALITKKLWNNSAKNNRSQTALSLATSFSIITASQILFMFTGMFPVLYVLGELVQLIGSAMLLWTLALILYHGKKTQ
;
A
#
# COMPACT_ATOMS: atom_id res chain seq x y z
N MET A 1 9.43 25.38 -1.89
CA MET A 1 8.30 24.58 -2.42
C MET A 1 8.73 23.13 -2.34
N VAL A 2 7.93 22.24 -1.76
CA VAL A 2 8.27 20.81 -1.71
C VAL A 2 8.00 20.25 -3.11
N GLU A 3 9.04 19.93 -3.88
CA GLU A 3 8.90 19.15 -5.11
C GLU A 3 8.46 17.73 -4.70
N LEU A 4 7.16 17.50 -4.69
CA LEU A 4 6.53 16.23 -4.27
C LEU A 4 6.44 15.21 -5.40
N VAL A 5 7.02 15.51 -6.56
CA VAL A 5 6.97 14.64 -7.73
C VAL A 5 8.29 13.86 -7.84
N PHE A 6 8.32 12.69 -7.21
CA PHE A 6 9.48 11.80 -7.21
C PHE A 6 9.54 10.86 -8.42
N SER A 7 8.56 10.95 -9.32
CA SER A 7 8.50 10.17 -10.55
C SER A 7 9.24 10.92 -11.68
N PRO A 8 9.90 10.23 -12.61
CA PRO A 8 10.39 10.87 -13.82
C PRO A 8 9.23 11.27 -14.75
N ASN A 9 9.40 12.37 -15.49
CA ASN A 9 8.36 12.95 -16.36
C ASN A 9 7.75 11.95 -17.36
N TRP A 10 8.55 11.02 -17.90
CA TRP A 10 8.09 10.02 -18.87
C TRP A 10 7.20 8.91 -18.26
N PHE A 11 7.10 8.87 -16.93
CA PHE A 11 6.32 7.88 -16.17
C PHE A 11 5.06 8.47 -15.53
N TYR A 12 4.83 9.78 -15.66
CA TYR A 12 3.60 10.41 -15.14
C TYR A 12 2.35 9.76 -15.72
N GLY A 13 1.41 9.44 -14.82
CA GLY A 13 0.13 8.81 -15.14
C GLY A 13 0.21 7.29 -15.37
N LYS A 14 1.39 6.72 -15.67
CA LYS A 14 1.53 5.25 -15.81
C LYS A 14 1.45 4.52 -14.48
N ASP A 15 1.90 5.18 -13.42
CA ASP A 15 1.76 4.74 -12.03
C ASP A 15 0.30 4.55 -11.60
N ILE A 16 -0.62 5.40 -12.08
CA ILE A 16 -2.07 5.26 -11.81
C ILE A 16 -2.60 3.90 -12.27
N GLY A 17 -2.14 3.42 -13.44
CA GLY A 17 -2.54 2.10 -13.94
C GLY A 17 -2.06 0.96 -13.03
N ILE A 18 -0.85 1.09 -12.49
CA ILE A 18 -0.26 0.12 -11.55
C ILE A 18 -1.01 0.12 -10.21
N ASP A 19 -1.32 1.31 -9.68
CA ASP A 19 -2.11 1.47 -8.46
C ASP A 19 -3.53 0.92 -8.64
N ALA A 20 -4.15 1.09 -9.82
CA ALA A 20 -5.47 0.53 -10.11
C ALA A 20 -5.49 -1.01 -10.06
N VAL A 21 -4.47 -1.68 -10.61
CA VAL A 21 -4.32 -3.15 -10.51
C VAL A 21 -4.16 -3.57 -9.05
N SER A 22 -3.39 -2.82 -8.27
CA SER A 22 -3.22 -3.05 -6.84
C SER A 22 -4.54 -2.93 -6.08
N ILE A 23 -5.33 -1.89 -6.35
CA ILE A 23 -6.67 -1.69 -5.75
C ILE A 23 -7.58 -2.88 -6.07
N ILE A 24 -7.68 -3.27 -7.34
CA ILE A 24 -8.54 -4.40 -7.76
C ILE A 24 -8.12 -5.68 -7.02
N THR A 25 -6.81 -5.94 -6.93
CA THR A 25 -6.28 -7.09 -6.20
C THR A 25 -6.69 -7.06 -4.72
N LEU A 26 -6.48 -5.93 -4.05
CA LEU A 26 -6.83 -5.76 -2.63
C LEU A 26 -8.34 -5.87 -2.39
N LEU A 27 -9.17 -5.37 -3.30
CA LEU A 27 -10.63 -5.50 -3.22
C LEU A 27 -11.10 -6.95 -3.39
N ILE A 28 -10.50 -7.72 -4.32
CA ILE A 28 -10.81 -9.14 -4.48
C ILE A 28 -10.42 -9.92 -3.20
N ILE A 29 -9.25 -9.65 -2.64
CA ILE A 29 -8.80 -10.25 -1.37
C ILE A 29 -9.74 -9.85 -0.23
N THR A 30 -10.15 -8.59 -0.16
CA THR A 30 -11.11 -8.08 0.83
C THR A 30 -12.44 -8.80 0.72
N ALA A 31 -12.99 -8.92 -0.48
CA ALA A 31 -14.26 -9.60 -0.72
C ALA A 31 -14.20 -11.08 -0.32
N PHE A 32 -13.08 -11.75 -0.60
CA PHE A 32 -12.84 -13.13 -0.17
C PHE A 32 -12.73 -13.25 1.36
N SER A 33 -11.93 -12.39 1.99
CA SER A 33 -11.77 -12.37 3.44
C SER A 33 -13.07 -12.05 4.16
N TYR A 34 -13.91 -11.17 3.60
CA TYR A 34 -15.22 -10.87 4.14
C TYR A 34 -16.16 -12.08 4.09
N LYS A 35 -16.12 -12.85 3.00
CA LYS A 35 -16.86 -14.12 2.91
C LYS A 35 -16.37 -15.10 3.97
N LEU A 36 -15.06 -15.23 4.16
CA LEU A 36 -14.49 -16.07 5.22
C LEU A 36 -14.95 -15.60 6.61
N TYR A 37 -14.93 -14.30 6.87
CA TYR A 37 -15.41 -13.73 8.13
C TYR A 37 -16.89 -14.04 8.39
N LYS A 38 -17.75 -13.96 7.36
CA LYS A 38 -19.16 -14.34 7.50
C LYS A 38 -19.35 -15.81 7.91
N VAL A 39 -18.47 -16.69 7.46
CA VAL A 39 -18.53 -18.13 7.74
C VAL A 39 -17.91 -18.47 9.11
N SER A 40 -16.68 -18.01 9.37
CA SER A 40 -15.94 -18.34 10.59
C SER A 40 -16.36 -17.51 11.80
N LYS A 41 -16.84 -16.28 11.58
CA LYS A 41 -17.07 -15.23 12.60
C LYS A 41 -15.84 -14.94 13.49
N GLU A 42 -14.64 -15.28 13.02
CA GLU A 42 -13.42 -15.03 13.77
C GLU A 42 -12.97 -13.57 13.69
N GLN A 43 -12.56 -13.00 14.84
CA GLN A 43 -12.07 -11.62 14.92
C GLN A 43 -10.87 -11.37 14.00
N LYS A 44 -9.98 -12.37 13.83
CA LYS A 44 -8.82 -12.28 12.93
C LYS A 44 -9.22 -12.09 11.48
N SER A 45 -10.26 -12.79 11.02
CA SER A 45 -10.78 -12.64 9.65
C SER A 45 -11.42 -11.25 9.45
N ALA A 46 -12.05 -10.67 10.47
CA ALA A 46 -12.53 -9.29 10.44
C ALA A 46 -11.37 -8.29 10.31
N LEU A 47 -10.34 -8.40 11.16
CA LEU A 47 -9.16 -7.53 11.12
C LEU A 47 -8.44 -7.61 9.78
N PHE A 48 -8.30 -8.81 9.22
CA PHE A 48 -7.71 -9.03 7.89
C PHE A 48 -8.52 -8.31 6.80
N THR A 49 -9.86 -8.46 6.83
CA THR A 49 -10.77 -7.79 5.89
C THR A 49 -10.64 -6.27 5.95
N ILE A 50 -10.70 -5.70 7.16
CA ILE A 50 -10.61 -4.24 7.36
C ILE A 50 -9.21 -3.74 6.98
N GLY A 51 -8.15 -4.52 7.26
CA GLY A 51 -6.78 -4.20 6.88
C GLY A 51 -6.62 -4.06 5.37
N PHE A 52 -7.04 -5.06 4.60
CA PHE A 52 -6.98 -5.03 3.13
C PHE A 52 -7.89 -3.94 2.52
N LEU A 53 -9.09 -3.73 3.09
CA LEU A 53 -9.97 -2.65 2.66
C LEU A 53 -9.32 -1.28 2.88
N SER A 54 -8.71 -1.07 4.04
CA SER A 54 -8.00 0.18 4.37
C SER A 54 -6.86 0.44 3.39
N LEU A 55 -6.09 -0.58 3.03
CA LEU A 55 -5.05 -0.47 2.00
C LEU A 55 -5.65 -0.13 0.63
N ALA A 56 -6.75 -0.76 0.21
CA ALA A 56 -7.39 -0.46 -1.08
C ALA A 56 -7.87 1.00 -1.15
N VAL A 57 -8.56 1.47 -0.11
CA VAL A 57 -9.01 2.87 -0.03
C VAL A 57 -7.82 3.83 0.02
N SER A 58 -6.72 3.45 0.69
CA SER A 58 -5.50 4.26 0.71
C SER A 58 -4.95 4.48 -0.71
N PHE A 59 -4.88 3.45 -1.55
CA PHE A 59 -4.43 3.58 -2.94
C PHE A 59 -5.38 4.43 -3.78
N THR A 60 -6.69 4.42 -3.50
CA THR A 60 -7.63 5.34 -4.14
C THR A 60 -7.28 6.80 -3.82
N PHE A 61 -6.95 7.12 -2.57
CA PHE A 61 -6.47 8.46 -2.20
C PHE A 61 -5.14 8.82 -2.87
N LYS A 62 -4.21 7.86 -3.02
CA LYS A 62 -2.96 8.05 -3.78
C LYS A 62 -3.26 8.44 -5.23
N ILE A 63 -4.14 7.71 -5.92
CA ILE A 63 -4.55 8.02 -7.30
C ILE A 63 -5.15 9.42 -7.39
N PHE A 64 -6.06 9.80 -6.50
CA PHE A 64 -6.65 11.14 -6.50
C PHE A 64 -5.61 12.24 -6.33
N THR A 65 -4.64 12.03 -5.42
CA THR A 65 -3.55 12.98 -5.18
C THR A 65 -2.63 13.11 -6.40
N ASN A 66 -2.29 11.99 -7.04
CA ASN A 66 -1.45 11.99 -8.24
C ASN A 66 -2.16 12.58 -9.46
N PHE A 67 -3.47 12.37 -9.59
CA PHE A 67 -4.26 12.95 -10.67
C PHE A 67 -4.25 14.48 -10.64
N GLU A 68 -4.40 15.08 -9.45
CA GLU A 68 -4.31 16.53 -9.25
C GLU A 68 -2.93 17.08 -9.63
N LEU A 69 -1.85 16.38 -9.25
CA LEU A 69 -0.48 16.75 -9.61
C LEU A 69 -0.25 16.69 -11.12
N TYR A 70 -0.66 15.60 -11.78
CA TYR A 70 -0.41 15.43 -13.22
C TYR A 70 -1.23 16.39 -14.06
N TYR A 71 -2.51 16.60 -13.72
CA TYR A 71 -3.37 17.54 -14.43
C TYR A 71 -2.78 18.96 -14.40
N SER A 72 -2.27 19.40 -13.25
CA SER A 72 -1.62 20.71 -13.13
C SER A 72 -0.32 20.83 -13.95
N THR A 73 0.40 19.73 -14.17
CA THR A 73 1.67 19.70 -14.92
C THR A 73 1.45 19.70 -16.43
N PHE A 74 0.44 18.96 -16.92
CA PHE A 74 0.10 18.90 -18.35
C PHE A 74 -0.40 20.24 -18.91
N GLU A 75 -1.12 21.02 -18.10
CA GLU A 75 -1.60 22.35 -18.50
C GLU A 75 -0.51 23.44 -18.47
N THR A 76 0.63 23.20 -17.80
CA THR A 76 1.80 24.10 -17.79
C THR A 76 2.82 23.86 -18.91
N GLN A 77 2.46 23.16 -19.99
CA GLN A 77 3.34 23.06 -21.15
C GLN A 77 3.38 24.37 -21.94
N ASN A 78 4.51 25.07 -21.87
CA ASN A 78 4.82 26.21 -22.73
C ASN A 78 4.90 25.78 -24.20
N GLN A 79 3.79 25.92 -24.94
CA GLN A 79 3.82 25.89 -26.40
C GLN A 79 4.08 27.32 -26.93
N GLY A 80 5.35 27.66 -27.13
CA GLY A 80 5.77 28.91 -27.81
C GLY A 80 5.77 30.19 -26.96
N LEU A 81 5.66 31.36 -27.63
CA LEU A 81 5.75 32.73 -27.08
C LEU A 81 4.46 33.22 -26.39
N ILE A 82 3.40 32.43 -26.38
CA ILE A 82 2.09 32.82 -25.83
C ILE A 82 1.75 31.87 -24.69
N THR A 83 2.03 32.31 -23.47
CA THR A 83 1.58 31.62 -22.25
C THR A 83 0.08 31.86 -22.10
N PHE A 84 -0.74 30.96 -22.64
CA PHE A 84 -2.17 30.92 -22.32
C PHE A 84 -2.31 30.52 -20.85
N SER A 85 -2.27 31.53 -19.99
CA SER A 85 -2.53 31.39 -18.57
C SER A 85 -4.03 31.25 -18.41
N HIS A 86 -4.57 30.04 -18.57
CA HIS A 86 -5.89 29.73 -18.01
C HIS A 86 -5.74 29.78 -16.49
N SER A 87 -5.93 30.97 -15.91
CA SER A 87 -6.07 31.18 -14.49
C SER A 87 -7.44 30.64 -14.05
N ILE A 88 -7.62 29.33 -14.11
CA ILE A 88 -8.84 28.68 -13.65
C ILE A 88 -8.43 27.71 -12.56
N VAL A 89 -8.69 28.18 -11.33
CA VAL A 89 -8.57 27.48 -10.06
C VAL A 89 -7.17 26.90 -9.85
N LYS A 90 -6.29 27.64 -9.14
CA LYS A 90 -5.34 26.97 -8.24
C LYS A 90 -6.19 25.96 -7.47
N ALA A 91 -6.12 24.68 -7.84
CA ALA A 91 -6.75 23.62 -7.07
C ALA A 91 -6.32 23.91 -5.64
N SER A 92 -7.30 24.23 -4.77
CA SER A 92 -6.96 24.62 -3.40
C SER A 92 -6.09 23.49 -2.86
N ASN A 93 -5.04 23.74 -2.09
CA ASN A 93 -4.19 22.66 -1.57
C ASN A 93 -4.96 21.62 -0.70
N ILE A 94 -6.27 21.81 -0.51
CA ILE A 94 -7.16 21.03 0.35
C ILE A 94 -7.35 19.60 -0.18
N PRO A 95 -7.79 19.32 -1.43
CA PRO A 95 -7.96 17.94 -1.91
C PRO A 95 -6.63 17.19 -1.95
N PHE A 96 -5.55 17.84 -2.40
CA PHE A 96 -4.20 17.29 -2.32
C PHE A 96 -3.82 16.89 -0.88
N PHE A 97 -4.03 17.79 0.09
CA PHE A 97 -3.68 17.53 1.49
C PHE A 97 -4.55 16.42 2.11
N ILE A 98 -5.85 16.44 1.85
CA ILE A 98 -6.78 15.39 2.30
C ILE A 98 -6.40 14.06 1.68
N GLY A 99 -6.11 14.01 0.38
CA GLY A 99 -5.71 12.81 -0.33
C GLY A 99 -4.40 12.25 0.21
N PHE A 100 -3.41 13.12 0.39
CA PHE A 100 -2.11 12.74 0.92
C PHE A 100 -2.18 12.19 2.36
N ILE A 101 -2.91 12.86 3.26
CA ILE A 101 -3.11 12.36 4.62
C ILE A 101 -3.96 11.09 4.63
N GLY A 102 -5.02 11.05 3.84
CA GLY A 102 -5.91 9.91 3.71
C GLY A 102 -5.16 8.66 3.28
N TYR A 103 -4.31 8.78 2.24
CA TYR A 103 -3.42 7.71 1.80
C TYR A 103 -2.57 7.20 2.98
N ARG A 104 -1.82 8.08 3.63
CA ARG A 104 -0.86 7.67 4.67
C ARG A 104 -1.51 7.08 5.91
N ALA A 105 -2.57 7.72 6.40
CA ALA A 105 -3.30 7.26 7.58
C ALA A 105 -3.92 5.88 7.34
N LEU A 106 -4.55 5.67 6.20
CA LEU A 106 -5.16 4.38 5.85
C LEU A 106 -4.13 3.31 5.52
N THR A 107 -2.99 3.65 4.92
CA THR A 107 -1.89 2.68 4.72
C THR A 107 -1.37 2.18 6.07
N PHE A 108 -1.07 3.08 7.01
CA PHE A 108 -0.61 2.68 8.32
C PHE A 108 -1.66 1.90 9.10
N LEU A 109 -2.93 2.33 9.07
CA LEU A 109 -4.02 1.58 9.68
C LEU A 109 -4.12 0.18 9.09
N GLY A 110 -4.08 0.05 7.76
CA GLY A 110 -4.14 -1.22 7.06
C GLY A 110 -3.01 -2.17 7.46
N LEU A 111 -1.76 -1.69 7.41
CA LEU A 111 -0.59 -2.48 7.80
C LEU A 111 -0.60 -2.85 9.29
N TYR A 112 -1.04 -1.94 10.16
CA TYR A 112 -1.16 -2.21 11.60
C TYR A 112 -2.22 -3.28 11.90
N LEU A 113 -3.39 -3.23 11.25
CA LEU A 113 -4.41 -4.26 11.40
C LEU A 113 -3.90 -5.63 10.92
N LEU A 114 -3.18 -5.67 9.80
CA LEU A 114 -2.53 -6.90 9.33
C LEU A 114 -1.46 -7.39 10.31
N TYR A 115 -0.68 -6.50 10.91
CA TYR A 115 0.27 -6.84 11.95
C TYR A 115 -0.42 -7.49 13.17
N LEU A 116 -1.55 -6.92 13.62
CA LEU A 116 -2.33 -7.47 14.74
C LEU A 116 -2.90 -8.86 14.42
N VAL A 117 -3.26 -9.17 13.18
CA VAL A 117 -3.69 -10.54 12.79
C VAL A 117 -2.60 -11.57 13.11
N TYR A 118 -1.33 -11.22 12.94
CA TYR A 118 -0.19 -12.13 13.06
C TYR A 118 0.50 -12.13 14.43
N TYR A 119 0.43 -11.04 15.16
CA TYR A 119 1.10 -10.84 16.44
C TYR A 119 0.15 -10.60 17.62
N GLY A 120 -1.12 -10.27 17.37
CA GLY A 120 -2.09 -9.81 18.37
C GLY A 120 -2.21 -10.72 19.59
N ASP A 121 -2.26 -12.04 19.40
CA ASP A 121 -2.44 -13.01 20.50
C ASP A 121 -1.35 -12.98 21.58
N ARG A 122 -0.17 -12.42 21.28
CA ARG A 122 0.99 -12.39 22.20
C ARG A 122 1.28 -11.01 22.76
N THR A 123 0.51 -10.00 22.37
CA THR A 123 0.77 -8.61 22.71
C THR A 123 -0.14 -8.17 23.83
N ASP A 124 0.44 -7.62 24.91
CA ASP A 124 -0.33 -7.01 25.97
C ASP A 124 -1.11 -5.77 25.47
N ARG A 125 -2.24 -5.45 26.11
CA ARG A 125 -3.11 -4.32 25.73
C ARG A 125 -2.36 -2.99 25.78
N LEU A 126 -1.46 -2.81 26.74
CA LEU A 126 -0.59 -1.64 26.83
C LEU A 126 0.35 -1.52 25.61
N SER A 127 0.92 -2.63 25.16
CA SER A 127 1.78 -2.66 23.96
C SER A 127 1.00 -2.28 22.70
N ILE A 128 -0.25 -2.71 22.58
CA ILE A 128 -1.14 -2.33 21.47
C ILE A 128 -1.40 -0.82 21.50
N ALA A 129 -1.74 -0.26 22.66
CA ALA A 129 -1.98 1.17 22.81
C ALA A 129 -0.72 2.00 22.51
N LEU A 130 0.44 1.54 22.97
CA LEU A 130 1.72 2.20 22.71
C LEU A 130 2.09 2.17 21.22
N GLN A 131 1.84 1.05 20.53
CA GLN A 131 2.03 0.94 19.08
C GLN A 131 1.09 1.88 18.31
N ALA A 132 -0.18 1.97 18.72
CA ALA A 132 -1.13 2.90 18.13
C ALA A 132 -0.67 4.35 18.33
N TYR A 133 -0.16 4.70 19.51
CA TYR A 133 0.43 6.01 19.77
C TYR A 133 1.62 6.29 18.84
N PHE A 134 2.56 5.35 18.71
CA PHE A 134 3.70 5.53 17.80
C PHE A 134 3.29 5.65 16.34
N LEU A 135 2.18 5.01 15.94
CA LEU A 135 1.62 5.16 14.60
C LEU A 135 1.08 6.57 14.36
N PHE A 136 0.42 7.17 15.36
CA PHE A 136 0.00 8.58 15.30
C PHE A 136 1.21 9.53 15.22
N VAL A 137 2.24 9.27 16.03
CA VAL A 137 3.48 10.04 15.98
C VAL A 137 4.14 9.91 14.61
N ALA A 138 4.22 8.70 14.06
CA ALA A 138 4.73 8.45 12.72
C ALA A 138 3.91 9.21 11.67
N LEU A 139 2.57 9.17 11.74
CA LEU A 139 1.70 9.90 10.82
C LEU A 139 1.99 11.40 10.82
N TYR A 140 2.20 12.00 11.99
CA TYR A 140 2.62 13.40 12.12
C TYR A 140 3.98 13.64 11.43
N PHE A 141 5.00 12.83 11.74
CA PHE A 141 6.34 13.01 11.18
C PHE A 141 6.42 12.75 9.67
N THR A 142 5.56 11.88 9.13
CA THR A 142 5.57 11.62 7.69
C THR A 142 5.33 12.90 6.90
N GLN A 143 4.51 13.84 7.40
CA GLN A 143 4.26 15.11 6.70
C GLN A 143 5.54 15.86 6.35
N PHE A 144 6.58 15.71 7.17
CA PHE A 144 7.87 16.36 6.98
C PHE A 144 8.85 15.57 6.12
N SER A 145 8.64 14.26 5.95
CA SER A 145 9.59 13.41 5.21
C SER A 145 8.92 12.22 4.53
N TYR A 146 9.00 12.22 3.19
CA TYR A 146 8.60 11.09 2.35
C TYR A 146 9.33 9.79 2.74
N TYR A 147 10.61 9.89 3.09
CA TYR A 147 11.45 8.77 3.53
C TYR A 147 10.87 8.04 4.76
N VAL A 148 10.42 8.80 5.77
CA VAL A 148 9.89 8.23 7.02
C VAL A 148 8.65 7.38 6.77
N PHE A 149 7.82 7.76 5.79
CA PHE A 149 6.63 6.99 5.41
C PHE A 149 6.99 5.61 4.86
N PHE A 150 7.86 5.55 3.85
CA PHE A 150 8.25 4.28 3.24
C PHE A 150 9.08 3.40 4.16
N MET A 151 9.93 4.00 4.99
CA MET A 151 10.67 3.28 6.03
C MET A 151 9.72 2.61 7.03
N THR A 152 8.70 3.33 7.50
CA THR A 152 7.71 2.78 8.44
C THR A 152 6.89 1.65 7.80
N ASN A 153 6.45 1.83 6.55
CA ASN A 153 5.76 0.78 5.79
C ASN A 153 6.64 -0.46 5.62
N ALA A 154 7.91 -0.27 5.26
CA ALA A 154 8.87 -1.35 5.08
C ALA A 154 9.07 -2.15 6.39
N ILE A 155 9.14 -1.48 7.54
CA ILE A 155 9.27 -2.13 8.85
C ILE A 155 8.03 -3.00 9.14
N PHE A 156 6.81 -2.45 9.00
CA PHE A 156 5.59 -3.24 9.23
C PHE A 156 5.51 -4.45 8.30
N LEU A 157 5.74 -4.24 7.01
CA LEU A 157 5.73 -5.32 6.02
C LEU A 157 6.83 -6.34 6.32
N ALA A 158 8.04 -5.95 6.68
CA ALA A 158 9.12 -6.87 7.03
C ALA A 158 8.76 -7.76 8.24
N LEU A 159 8.10 -7.20 9.26
CA LEU A 159 7.61 -7.97 10.41
C LEU A 159 6.54 -8.98 10.02
N ILE A 160 5.55 -8.56 9.21
CA ILE A 160 4.50 -9.43 8.68
C ILE A 160 5.13 -10.54 7.83
N THR A 161 6.01 -10.18 6.89
CA THR A 161 6.77 -11.09 6.02
C THR A 161 7.56 -12.11 6.82
N LYS A 162 8.28 -11.69 7.87
CA LYS A 162 9.03 -12.60 8.75
C LYS A 162 8.11 -13.62 9.41
N LYS A 163 6.94 -13.19 9.89
CA LYS A 163 5.96 -14.12 10.47
C LYS A 163 5.42 -15.10 9.44
N LEU A 164 5.10 -14.61 8.24
CA LEU A 164 4.65 -15.43 7.13
C LEU A 164 5.68 -16.51 6.78
N TRP A 165 6.95 -16.14 6.62
CA TRP A 165 8.04 -17.11 6.39
C TRP A 165 8.13 -18.18 7.49
N ASN A 166 8.08 -17.76 8.75
CA ASN A 166 8.10 -18.69 9.88
C ASN A 166 6.88 -19.63 9.87
N ASN A 167 5.71 -19.15 9.45
CA ASN A 167 4.51 -19.97 9.35
C ASN A 167 4.62 -20.96 8.18
N SER A 168 5.12 -20.50 7.02
CA SER A 168 5.35 -21.34 5.84
C SER A 168 6.37 -22.45 6.11
N ALA A 169 7.41 -22.17 6.88
CA ALA A 169 8.39 -23.17 7.29
C ALA A 169 7.79 -24.26 8.20
N LYS A 170 6.85 -23.89 9.09
CA LYS A 170 6.17 -24.83 9.99
C LYS A 170 5.10 -25.67 9.30
N ASN A 171 4.40 -25.12 8.32
CA ASN A 171 3.28 -25.77 7.65
C ASN A 171 3.73 -26.61 6.43
N ASN A 172 4.79 -27.41 6.59
CA ASN A 172 5.41 -28.25 5.55
C ASN A 172 5.66 -27.55 4.20
N ARG A 173 5.91 -26.23 4.20
CA ARG A 173 6.09 -25.43 2.98
C ARG A 173 4.95 -25.60 1.98
N SER A 174 3.70 -25.61 2.45
CA SER A 174 2.54 -25.55 1.55
C SER A 174 2.77 -24.42 0.51
N GLN A 175 2.58 -24.74 -0.76
CA GLN A 175 2.89 -23.83 -1.87
C GLN A 175 2.15 -22.49 -1.73
N THR A 176 0.94 -22.52 -1.16
CA THR A 176 0.13 -21.33 -0.86
C THR A 176 0.77 -20.44 0.19
N ALA A 177 1.25 -20.99 1.32
CA ALA A 177 1.90 -20.22 2.36
C ALA A 177 3.23 -19.63 1.88
N LEU A 178 4.00 -20.37 1.08
CA LEU A 178 5.24 -19.87 0.51
C LEU A 178 4.98 -18.74 -0.49
N SER A 179 4.01 -18.92 -1.39
CA SER A 179 3.59 -17.88 -2.34
C SER A 179 3.14 -16.59 -1.62
N LEU A 180 2.38 -16.71 -0.53
CA LEU A 180 1.97 -15.56 0.30
C LEU A 180 3.19 -14.82 0.88
N ALA A 181 4.12 -15.56 1.50
CA ALA A 181 5.32 -14.98 2.10
C ALA A 181 6.21 -14.29 1.06
N THR A 182 6.38 -14.90 -0.12
CA THR A 182 7.12 -14.32 -1.24
C THR A 182 6.46 -13.04 -1.74
N SER A 183 5.13 -13.02 -1.88
CA SER A 183 4.39 -11.84 -2.34
C SER A 183 4.60 -10.65 -1.40
N PHE A 184 4.46 -10.87 -0.09
CA PHE A 184 4.74 -9.85 0.92
C PHE A 184 6.21 -9.43 0.95
N SER A 185 7.16 -10.34 0.70
CA SER A 185 8.59 -10.01 0.60
C SER A 185 8.89 -9.08 -0.58
N ILE A 186 8.26 -9.32 -1.73
CA ILE A 186 8.40 -8.48 -2.92
C ILE A 186 7.81 -7.09 -2.65
N ILE A 187 6.64 -7.01 -2.00
CA ILE A 187 6.04 -5.72 -1.61
C ILE A 187 6.92 -5.00 -0.56
N THR A 188 7.55 -5.70 0.38
CA THR A 188 8.54 -5.09 1.28
C THR A 188 9.71 -4.49 0.49
N ALA A 189 10.23 -5.20 -0.50
CA ALA A 189 11.32 -4.73 -1.33
C ALA A 189 10.93 -3.46 -2.12
N SER A 190 9.69 -3.34 -2.60
CA SER A 190 9.25 -2.10 -3.26
C SER A 190 9.26 -0.90 -2.32
N GLN A 191 8.86 -1.06 -1.05
CA GLN A 191 8.92 0.03 -0.07
C GLN A 191 10.36 0.50 0.19
N ILE A 192 11.32 -0.43 0.19
CA ILE A 192 12.74 -0.08 0.31
C ILE A 192 13.20 0.71 -0.92
N LEU A 193 12.77 0.35 -2.13
CA LEU A 193 13.08 1.12 -3.34
C LEU A 193 12.49 2.54 -3.28
N PHE A 194 11.23 2.66 -2.85
CA PHE A 194 10.56 3.95 -2.70
C PHE A 194 11.28 4.86 -1.70
N MET A 195 11.90 4.31 -0.66
CA MET A 195 12.66 5.07 0.32
C MET A 195 13.81 5.90 -0.31
N PHE A 196 14.39 5.44 -1.42
CA PHE A 196 15.53 6.07 -2.09
C PHE A 196 15.17 6.93 -3.31
N THR A 197 13.88 7.18 -3.57
CA THR A 197 13.44 7.94 -4.75
C THR A 197 13.89 9.39 -4.76
N GLY A 198 14.11 9.98 -3.57
CA GLY A 198 14.69 11.32 -3.44
C GLY A 198 16.13 11.43 -3.94
N MET A 199 16.87 10.31 -4.00
CA MET A 199 18.23 10.28 -4.56
C MET A 199 18.21 9.93 -6.05
N PHE A 200 17.35 8.97 -6.44
CA PHE A 200 17.27 8.45 -7.79
C PHE A 200 15.80 8.27 -8.22
N PRO A 201 15.23 9.20 -9.01
CA PRO A 201 13.82 9.12 -9.45
C PRO A 201 13.47 7.81 -10.20
N VAL A 202 14.45 7.19 -10.87
CA VAL A 202 14.27 5.90 -11.56
C VAL A 202 13.86 4.78 -10.59
N LEU A 203 14.27 4.85 -9.31
CA LEU A 203 13.89 3.87 -8.29
C LEU A 203 12.38 3.90 -8.00
N TYR A 204 11.68 5.01 -8.29
CA TYR A 204 10.23 5.08 -8.16
C TYR A 204 9.57 4.11 -9.13
N VAL A 205 10.01 4.11 -10.39
CA VAL A 205 9.50 3.22 -11.43
C VAL A 205 9.77 1.77 -11.08
N LEU A 206 10.99 1.46 -10.61
CA LEU A 206 11.32 0.11 -10.18
C LEU A 206 10.48 -0.31 -8.96
N GLY A 207 10.27 0.58 -8.01
CA GLY A 207 9.37 0.37 -6.87
C GLY A 207 7.96 0.00 -7.32
N GLU A 208 7.38 0.77 -8.23
CA GLU A 208 6.03 0.51 -8.78
C GLU A 208 5.95 -0.84 -9.50
N LEU A 209 6.93 -1.17 -10.35
CA LEU A 209 6.97 -2.46 -11.04
C LEU A 209 7.12 -3.64 -10.07
N VAL A 210 7.98 -3.52 -9.06
CA VAL A 210 8.16 -4.55 -8.03
C VAL A 210 6.87 -4.70 -7.21
N GLN A 211 6.20 -3.59 -6.87
CA GLN A 211 4.91 -3.63 -6.18
C GLN A 211 3.81 -4.30 -7.01
N LEU A 212 3.78 -4.06 -8.33
CA LEU A 212 2.85 -4.72 -9.25
C LEU A 212 3.07 -6.23 -9.25
N ILE A 213 4.32 -6.69 -9.35
CA ILE A 213 4.67 -8.11 -9.30
C ILE A 213 4.21 -8.73 -7.97
N GLY A 214 4.49 -8.05 -6.85
CA GLY A 214 4.07 -8.50 -5.52
C GLY A 214 2.55 -8.61 -5.40
N SER A 215 1.81 -7.64 -5.94
CA SER A 215 0.34 -7.65 -5.97
C SER A 215 -0.21 -8.77 -6.86
N ALA A 216 0.34 -8.97 -8.05
CA ALA A 216 -0.04 -10.08 -8.93
C ALA A 216 0.19 -11.45 -8.26
N MET A 217 1.29 -11.61 -7.51
CA MET A 217 1.55 -12.82 -6.74
C MET A 217 0.58 -13.01 -5.57
N LEU A 218 0.12 -11.94 -4.91
CA LEU A 218 -0.96 -12.04 -3.92
C LEU A 218 -2.25 -12.56 -4.55
N LEU A 219 -2.62 -12.05 -5.72
CA LEU A 219 -3.80 -12.51 -6.45
C LEU A 219 -3.66 -13.98 -6.88
N TRP A 220 -2.49 -14.36 -7.38
CA TRP A 220 -2.18 -15.74 -7.72
C TRP A 220 -2.30 -16.67 -6.50
N THR A 221 -1.79 -16.24 -5.35
CA THR A 221 -1.91 -16.98 -4.09
C THR A 221 -3.36 -17.21 -3.71
N LEU A 222 -4.21 -16.20 -3.88
CA LEU A 222 -5.65 -16.33 -3.65
C LEU A 222 -6.29 -17.34 -4.61
N ALA A 223 -5.92 -17.30 -5.89
CA ALA A 223 -6.41 -18.27 -6.88
C ALA A 223 -6.01 -19.71 -6.52
N LEU A 224 -4.78 -19.92 -6.04
CA LEU A 224 -4.32 -21.22 -5.55
C LEU A 224 -5.14 -21.70 -4.34
N ILE A 225 -5.44 -20.82 -3.38
CA ILE A 225 -6.29 -21.16 -2.22
C ILE A 225 -7.68 -21.60 -2.68
N LEU A 226 -8.29 -20.86 -3.62
CA LEU A 226 -9.61 -21.20 -4.17
C LEU A 226 -9.61 -22.53 -4.93
N TYR A 227 -8.55 -22.81 -5.69
CA TYR A 227 -8.42 -24.06 -6.44
C TYR A 227 -8.27 -25.28 -5.53
N HIS A 228 -7.41 -25.18 -4.50
CA HIS A 228 -7.19 -26.29 -3.56
C HIS A 228 -8.38 -26.48 -2.62
N GLY A 229 -9.04 -25.40 -2.18
CA GLY A 229 -10.22 -25.47 -1.32
C GLY A 229 -11.41 -26.21 -1.94
N LYS A 230 -11.53 -26.23 -3.28
CA LYS A 230 -12.56 -27.01 -3.99
C LYS A 230 -12.26 -28.51 -4.10
N LYS A 231 -11.01 -28.96 -3.91
CA LYS A 231 -10.64 -30.38 -4.02
C LYS A 231 -10.84 -31.16 -2.72
N THR A 232 -11.06 -30.47 -1.60
CA THR A 232 -11.18 -31.08 -0.25
C THR A 232 -12.63 -31.13 0.26
N GLN A 233 -13.58 -30.58 -0.52
CA GLN A 233 -15.03 -30.75 -0.33
C GLN A 233 -15.55 -31.77 -1.33
#